data_AF-A0A7Y5HJ01-F1
#
_entry.id   AF-A0A7Y5HJ01-F1
#
_cell.length_a   1.000
_cell.length_b   1.000
_cell.length_c   1.000
_cell.angle_alpha   90.00
_cell.angle_beta   90.00
_cell.angle_gamma   90.00
#
_symmetry.space_group_name_H-M   'P 1'
#
loop_
_entity.id
_entity.type
_entity.pdbx_description
1 polymer ?
#
loop_
_entity_poly.entity_id
_entity_poly.type
_entity_poly.pdbx_seq_one_letter_code
_entity_poly.pdbx_strand_id
1 'polypeptide(L)'
;MGLLNPALLGLLGLGSVPILIHLLHRRRYQVVRWPAMAFLLRAQVRTKQRLRMENLLLLLARTLAVLLFAFAATRPFLPSASGIASLGKERRHLYLLVDNSASMGYQEGISTLLQKAVREARAAVDGLGADDPVTLVAA
;
A
#
# COMPACT_ATOMS: atom_id res chain seq x y z
N MET A 1 -0.46 6.12 10.16
CA MET A 1 0.00 5.83 8.79
C MET A 1 0.06 4.33 8.63
N GLY A 2 -0.77 3.74 7.77
CA GLY A 2 -0.76 2.30 7.54
C GLY A 2 -0.64 1.99 6.06
N LEU A 3 -0.31 0.73 5.76
CA LEU A 3 -0.28 0.21 4.40
C LEU A 3 -1.39 -0.84 4.31
N LEU A 4 -2.29 -0.69 3.34
CA LEU A 4 -3.36 -1.68 3.12
C LEU A 4 -2.79 -3.05 2.72
N ASN A 5 -1.61 -3.08 2.09
CA ASN A 5 -0.92 -4.30 1.66
C ASN A 5 0.59 -4.19 1.94
N PRO A 6 1.07 -4.47 3.17
CA PRO A 6 2.49 -4.38 3.51
C PRO A 6 3.35 -5.37 2.71
N ALA A 7 2.78 -6.49 2.24
CA ALA A 7 3.48 -7.47 1.40
C ALA A 7 3.95 -6.88 0.04
N LEU A 8 3.29 -5.82 -0.46
CA LEU A 8 3.63 -5.18 -1.72
C LEU A 8 4.85 -4.24 -1.64
N LEU A 9 5.41 -4.00 -0.44
CA LEU A 9 6.66 -3.24 -0.29
C LEU A 9 7.83 -3.87 -1.08
N GLY A 10 7.79 -5.18 -1.32
CA GLY A 10 8.77 -5.85 -2.18
C GLY A 10 8.80 -5.32 -3.62
N LEU A 11 7.70 -4.73 -4.12
CA LEU A 11 7.65 -4.11 -5.44
C LEU A 11 8.55 -2.88 -5.56
N LEU A 12 8.94 -2.24 -4.45
CA LEU A 12 9.95 -1.18 -4.47
C LEU A 12 11.29 -1.68 -5.03
N GLY A 13 11.56 -2.98 -4.89
CA GLY A 13 12.72 -3.64 -5.49
C GLY A 13 12.75 -3.53 -7.03
N LEU A 14 11.59 -3.45 -7.71
CA LEU A 14 11.52 -3.25 -9.16
C LEU A 14 12.06 -1.88 -9.59
N GLY A 15 12.07 -0.88 -8.70
CA GLY A 15 12.71 0.41 -8.93
C GLY A 15 14.21 0.31 -9.17
N SER A 16 14.86 -0.78 -8.76
CA SER A 16 16.30 -1.01 -8.99
C SER A 16 16.60 -1.56 -10.39
N VAL A 17 15.60 -2.10 -11.11
CA VAL A 17 15.76 -2.70 -12.43
C VAL A 17 16.31 -1.72 -13.48
N PRO A 18 15.81 -0.48 -13.62
CA PRO A 18 16.36 0.48 -14.58
C PRO A 18 17.81 0.85 -14.26
N ILE A 19 18.16 0.92 -12.97
CA ILE A 19 19.51 1.26 -12.49
C ILE A 19 20.48 0.12 -12.85
N LEU A 20 20.09 -1.12 -12.58
CA LEU A 20 20.83 -2.33 -12.94
C LEU A 20 21.07 -2.44 -14.45
N ILE A 21 20.02 -2.23 -15.26
CA ILE A 21 20.12 -2.26 -16.72
C ILE A 21 21.09 -1.17 -17.21
N HIS A 22 21.04 0.03 -16.66
CA HIS A 22 21.96 1.12 -17.02
C HIS A 22 23.42 0.77 -16.69
N LEU A 23 23.66 0.20 -15.50
CA LEU A 23 25.00 -0.20 -15.07
C LEU A 23 25.59 -1.31 -15.97
N LEU A 24 24.75 -2.26 -16.40
CA LEU A 24 25.16 -3.28 -17.38
C LEU A 24 25.44 -2.68 -18.77
N HIS A 25 24.63 -1.74 -19.24
CA HIS A 25 24.81 -1.12 -20.56
C HIS A 25 26.08 -0.25 -20.64
N ARG A 26 26.49 0.38 -19.53
CA ARG A 26 27.71 1.20 -19.48
C ARG A 26 28.99 0.40 -19.78
N ARG A 27 29.00 -0.92 -19.53
CA ARG A 27 30.16 -1.78 -19.78
C ARG A 27 30.39 -2.17 -21.25
N ARG A 28 29.48 -1.85 -22.17
CA ARG A 28 29.57 -2.32 -23.58
C ARG A 28 30.11 -1.30 -24.59
N TYR A 29 30.58 -0.13 -24.15
CA TYR A 29 31.23 0.81 -25.07
C TYR A 29 32.65 0.35 -25.44
N GLN A 30 32.75 -0.52 -26.44
CA GLN A 30 34.02 -0.79 -27.12
C GLN A 30 34.36 0.42 -28.00
N VAL A 31 35.36 1.19 -27.59
CA VAL A 31 35.84 2.35 -28.34
C VAL A 31 36.78 1.86 -29.44
N VAL A 32 36.28 1.74 -30.67
CA VAL A 32 37.13 1.45 -31.83
C VAL A 32 37.85 2.74 -32.24
N ARG A 33 39.19 2.76 -32.15
CA ARG A 33 40.01 3.94 -32.39
C ARG A 33 40.33 4.06 -33.88
N TRP A 34 39.50 4.79 -34.63
CA TRP A 34 39.69 5.00 -36.07
C TRP A 34 40.43 6.33 -36.35
N PRO A 35 41.56 6.34 -37.10
CA PRO A 35 42.43 7.51 -37.26
C PRO A 35 41.75 8.75 -37.88
N ALA A 36 40.81 8.56 -38.82
CA ALA A 36 40.08 9.65 -39.46
C ALA A 36 39.14 10.41 -38.49
N MET A 37 38.77 9.78 -37.36
CA MET A 37 37.82 10.34 -36.39
C MET A 37 38.45 11.31 -35.39
N ALA A 38 39.78 11.45 -35.37
CA ALA A 38 40.51 12.34 -34.46
C ALA A 38 40.18 13.83 -34.67
N PHE A 39 39.87 14.26 -35.90
CA PHE A 39 39.41 15.63 -36.20
C PHE A 39 37.96 15.86 -35.74
N LEU A 40 37.08 14.85 -35.90
CA LEU A 40 35.68 14.92 -35.48
C LEU A 40 35.53 14.92 -33.94
N LEU A 41 36.38 14.17 -33.25
CA LEU A 41 36.39 14.06 -31.78
C LEU A 41 36.72 15.37 -31.08
N ARG A 42 37.54 16.25 -31.68
CA ARG A 42 37.85 17.59 -31.13
C ARG A 42 36.63 18.51 -31.09
N ALA A 43 35.71 18.38 -32.04
CA ALA A 43 34.44 19.14 -32.06
C ALA A 43 33.39 18.54 -31.09
N GLN A 44 33.42 17.23 -30.83
CA GLN A 44 32.41 16.55 -30.01
C GLN A 44 32.58 16.68 -28.48
N VAL A 45 33.68 17.27 -27.99
CA VAL A 45 33.95 17.37 -26.54
C VAL A 45 32.86 18.16 -25.81
N ARG A 46 32.28 19.21 -26.43
CA ARG A 46 31.17 20.00 -25.86
C ARG A 46 29.85 19.23 -25.83
N THR A 47 29.53 18.48 -26.88
CA THR A 47 28.26 17.71 -26.98
C THR A 47 28.20 16.55 -25.98
N LYS A 48 29.35 15.94 -25.65
CA LYS A 48 29.44 14.84 -24.68
C LYS A 48 28.97 15.23 -23.27
N GLN A 49 29.15 16.48 -22.83
CA GLN A 49 28.70 16.92 -21.51
C GLN A 49 27.18 17.08 -21.46
N ARG A 50 26.57 17.65 -22.50
CA ARG A 50 25.11 17.81 -22.61
C ARG A 50 24.38 16.47 -22.66
N LEU A 51 24.87 15.53 -23.47
CA LEU A 51 24.34 14.17 -23.56
C LEU A 51 24.45 13.39 -22.25
N ARG A 52 25.45 13.68 -21.39
CA ARG A 52 25.56 13.07 -20.06
C ARG A 52 24.49 13.60 -19.10
N MET A 53 24.24 14.91 -19.13
CA MET A 53 23.19 15.54 -18.31
C MET A 53 21.80 15.06 -18.71
N GLU A 54 21.50 15.02 -20.02
CA GLU A 54 20.23 14.52 -20.53
C GLU A 54 20.02 13.04 -20.18
N ASN A 55 21.04 12.19 -20.33
CA ASN A 55 20.95 10.79 -19.92
C ASN A 55 20.76 10.61 -18.41
N LEU A 56 21.37 11.46 -17.58
CA LEU A 56 21.19 11.40 -16.13
C LEU A 56 19.75 11.78 -15.74
N LEU A 57 19.21 12.83 -16.36
CA LEU A 57 17.83 13.26 -16.15
C LEU A 57 16.82 12.22 -16.64
N LEU A 58 17.06 11.61 -17.81
CA LEU A 58 16.23 10.53 -18.34
C LEU A 58 16.28 9.27 -17.45
N LEU A 59 17.45 8.96 -16.89
CA LEU A 59 17.60 7.87 -15.93
C LEU A 59 16.78 8.15 -14.68
N LEU A 60 16.91 9.35 -14.11
CA LEU A 60 16.15 9.79 -12.94
C LEU A 60 14.64 9.70 -13.19
N ALA A 61 14.16 10.25 -14.31
CA ALA A 61 12.75 10.22 -14.67
C ALA A 61 12.21 8.79 -14.79
N ARG A 62 12.97 7.87 -15.42
CA ARG A 62 12.57 6.46 -15.55
C ARG A 62 12.50 5.76 -14.19
N THR A 63 13.46 6.01 -13.31
CA THR A 63 13.44 5.43 -11.95
C THR A 63 12.31 6.00 -11.10
N LEU A 64 12.07 7.31 -11.17
CA LEU A 64 10.96 7.97 -10.47
C LEU A 64 9.62 7.43 -10.92
N ALA A 65 9.41 7.24 -12.22
CA ALA A 65 8.16 6.69 -12.74
C ALA A 65 7.86 5.29 -12.17
N VAL A 66 8.86 4.40 -12.12
CA VAL A 66 8.69 3.04 -11.55
C VAL A 66 8.45 3.10 -10.05
N LEU A 67 9.19 3.94 -9.32
CA LEU A 67 9.01 4.11 -7.87
C LEU A 67 7.64 4.69 -7.53
N LEU A 68 7.18 5.70 -8.27
CA LEU A 68 5.85 6.28 -8.11
C LEU A 68 4.76 5.26 -8.40
N PHE A 69 4.91 4.42 -9.43
CA PHE A 69 3.98 3.34 -9.72
C PHE A 69 3.94 2.30 -8.60
N ALA A 70 5.10 1.86 -8.12
CA ALA A 70 5.19 0.90 -7.01
C ALA A 70 4.59 1.49 -5.72
N PHE A 71 4.87 2.76 -5.44
CA PHE A 71 4.30 3.49 -4.31
C PHE A 71 2.79 3.66 -4.45
N ALA A 72 2.28 4.04 -5.62
CA ALA A 72 0.85 4.12 -5.89
C ALA A 72 0.16 2.74 -5.77
N ALA A 73 0.84 1.65 -6.17
CA ALA A 73 0.35 0.29 -6.02
C ALA A 73 0.23 -0.14 -4.54
N THR A 74 1.09 0.39 -3.65
CA THR A 74 0.92 0.18 -2.20
C THR A 74 -0.28 0.93 -1.60
N ARG A 75 -0.98 1.76 -2.39
CA ARG A 75 -2.14 2.57 -1.98
C ARG A 75 -1.94 3.17 -0.58
N PRO A 76 -0.96 4.06 -0.40
CA PRO A 76 -0.73 4.72 0.88
C PRO A 76 -1.99 5.49 1.22
N PHE A 77 -2.68 5.06 2.27
CA PHE A 77 -3.77 5.84 2.81
C PHE A 77 -3.15 6.85 3.78
N LEU A 78 -3.30 8.12 3.45
CA LEU A 78 -3.23 9.17 4.45
C LEU A 78 -4.59 9.11 5.14
N PRO A 79 -4.67 8.77 6.45
CA PRO A 79 -5.87 9.08 7.19
C PRO A 79 -6.11 10.57 6.96
N SER A 80 -7.30 10.94 6.50
CA SER A 80 -7.72 12.33 6.38
C SER A 80 -7.28 13.10 7.63
N ALA A 81 -6.96 14.38 7.48
CA ALA A 81 -6.46 15.25 8.55
C ALA A 81 -7.51 15.51 9.67
N SER A 82 -8.03 14.45 10.29
CA SER A 82 -8.58 14.39 11.63
C SER A 82 -7.50 13.88 12.60
N GLY A 83 -6.26 14.35 12.42
CA GLY A 83 -5.10 14.02 13.28
C GLY A 83 -5.20 14.51 14.73
N ILE A 84 -6.32 15.12 15.13
CA ILE A 84 -6.65 15.43 16.53
C ILE A 84 -7.53 14.31 17.15
N ALA A 85 -8.06 13.38 16.34
CA ALA A 85 -8.97 12.33 16.79
C ALA A 85 -8.27 11.04 17.26
N SER A 86 -6.93 10.95 17.28
CA SER A 86 -6.25 9.75 17.83
C SER A 86 -6.23 9.72 19.37
N LEU A 87 -6.86 10.70 20.03
CA LEU A 87 -7.23 10.65 21.45
C LEU A 87 -8.66 10.11 21.66
N GLY A 88 -9.43 9.93 20.58
CA GLY A 88 -10.75 9.31 20.62
C GLY A 88 -10.65 7.85 20.20
N LYS A 89 -11.04 6.95 21.10
CA LYS A 89 -11.31 5.53 20.85
C LYS A 89 -11.96 5.37 19.45
N GLU A 90 -11.41 4.52 18.57
CA GLU A 90 -12.00 4.24 17.26
C GLU A 90 -13.48 3.91 17.44
N ARG A 91 -14.37 4.81 16.98
CA ARG A 91 -15.82 4.57 17.04
C ARG A 91 -16.14 3.35 16.18
N ARG A 92 -16.59 2.27 16.80
CA ARG A 92 -16.91 1.02 16.14
C ARG A 92 -18.43 0.89 16.07
N HIS A 93 -18.98 0.83 14.86
CA HIS A 93 -20.41 0.58 14.68
C HIS A 93 -20.67 -0.93 14.72
N LEU A 94 -21.43 -1.40 15.72
CA LEU A 94 -21.73 -2.82 15.89
C LEU A 94 -23.15 -3.12 15.38
N TYR A 95 -23.26 -4.05 14.43
CA TYR A 95 -24.54 -4.60 13.96
C TYR A 95 -24.75 -5.97 14.58
N LEU A 96 -25.76 -6.11 15.44
CA LEU A 96 -26.17 -7.40 16.00
C LEU A 96 -27.43 -7.88 15.29
N LEU A 97 -27.33 -9.07 14.69
CA LEU A 97 -28.47 -9.80 14.16
C LEU A 97 -28.74 -10.99 15.08
N VAL A 98 -29.90 -11.02 15.71
CA VAL A 98 -30.32 -12.12 16.59
C VAL A 98 -31.47 -12.85 15.93
N ASP A 99 -31.26 -14.13 15.60
CA ASP A 99 -32.30 -15.01 15.07
C ASP A 99 -33.30 -15.38 16.19
N ASN A 100 -34.60 -15.26 15.89
CA ASN A 100 -35.76 -15.55 16.73
C ASN A 100 -36.73 -16.52 16.03
N SER A 101 -36.23 -17.31 15.07
CA SER A 101 -36.98 -18.40 14.47
C SER A 101 -37.33 -19.49 15.49
N ALA A 102 -38.35 -20.30 15.18
CA ALA A 102 -38.86 -21.33 16.11
C ALA A 102 -37.80 -22.37 16.53
N SER A 103 -36.75 -22.59 15.73
CA SER A 103 -35.61 -23.46 16.05
C SER A 103 -34.74 -22.92 17.20
N MET A 104 -34.76 -21.60 17.44
CA MET A 104 -34.01 -20.97 18.53
C MET A 104 -34.62 -21.26 19.92
N GLY A 105 -35.83 -21.81 19.94
CA GLY A 105 -36.47 -22.36 21.13
C GLY A 105 -35.89 -23.73 21.58
N TYR A 106 -34.98 -24.33 20.80
CA TYR A 106 -34.33 -25.59 21.17
C TYR A 106 -33.59 -25.46 22.50
N GLN A 107 -33.82 -26.40 23.41
CA GLN A 107 -33.19 -26.46 24.72
C GLN A 107 -31.87 -27.24 24.63
N GLU A 108 -30.77 -26.55 24.90
CA GLU A 108 -29.45 -27.14 25.08
C GLU A 108 -29.12 -27.12 26.59
N GLY A 109 -29.41 -28.24 27.28
CA GLY A 109 -29.28 -28.33 28.73
C GLY A 109 -30.35 -27.51 29.46
N ILE A 110 -29.91 -26.49 30.23
CA ILE A 110 -30.78 -25.66 31.09
C ILE A 110 -31.21 -24.36 30.38
N SER A 111 -30.62 -24.03 29.21
CA SER A 111 -30.92 -22.81 28.48
C SER A 111 -31.33 -23.06 27.04
N THR A 112 -32.12 -22.16 26.47
CA THR A 112 -32.43 -22.20 25.03
C THR A 112 -31.26 -21.64 24.20
N LEU A 113 -31.19 -22.02 22.93
CA LEU A 113 -30.23 -21.43 21.98
C LEU A 113 -30.39 -19.90 21.90
N LEU A 114 -31.63 -19.40 21.96
CA LEU A 114 -31.92 -17.97 22.05
C LEU A 114 -31.27 -17.32 23.28
N GLN A 115 -31.37 -17.94 24.46
CA GLN A 115 -30.74 -17.42 25.67
C GLN A 115 -29.22 -17.38 25.57
N LYS A 116 -28.61 -18.36 24.88
CA LYS A 116 -27.16 -18.37 24.62
C LYS A 116 -26.76 -17.24 23.68
N ALA A 117 -27.49 -17.05 22.57
CA ALA A 117 -27.26 -15.97 21.62
C ALA A 117 -27.39 -14.59 22.27
N VAL A 118 -28.41 -14.39 23.13
CA VAL A 118 -28.59 -13.13 23.89
C VAL A 118 -27.45 -12.88 24.87
N ARG A 119 -26.91 -13.92 25.52
CA ARG A 119 -25.73 -13.78 26.42
C ARG A 119 -24.49 -13.35 25.66
N GLU A 120 -24.21 -13.95 24.51
CA GLU A 120 -23.08 -13.59 23.67
C GLU A 120 -23.22 -12.18 23.08
N ALA A 121 -24.43 -11.83 22.63
CA ALA A 121 -24.77 -10.48 22.18
C ALA A 121 -24.51 -9.43 23.26
N ARG A 122 -24.91 -9.71 24.51
CA ARG A 122 -24.66 -8.82 25.65
C ARG A 122 -23.17 -8.67 25.94
N ALA A 123 -22.40 -9.77 25.94
CA ALA A 123 -20.96 -9.72 26.14
C ALA A 123 -20.23 -8.90 25.05
N ALA A 124 -20.72 -8.96 23.80
CA ALA A 124 -20.21 -8.14 22.71
C ALA A 124 -20.50 -6.64 22.89
N VAL A 125 -21.67 -6.30 23.45
CA VAL A 125 -22.05 -4.90 23.75
C VAL A 125 -21.28 -4.36 24.97
N ASP A 126 -21.05 -5.18 25.99
CA ASP A 126 -20.31 -4.78 27.19
C ASP A 126 -18.82 -4.44 26.89
N GLY A 127 -18.28 -4.93 25.77
CA GLY A 127 -16.94 -4.59 25.28
C GLY A 127 -16.84 -3.26 24.53
N LEU A 128 -17.95 -2.59 24.23
CA LEU A 128 -17.97 -1.35 23.46
C LEU A 128 -17.67 -0.11 24.32
N GLY A 129 -17.21 0.96 23.67
CA GLY A 129 -17.15 2.29 24.29
C GLY A 129 -18.54 2.93 24.42
N ALA A 130 -18.69 3.85 25.38
CA ALA A 130 -19.95 4.55 25.64
C ALA A 130 -20.52 5.35 24.44
N ASP A 131 -19.68 5.61 23.44
CA ASP A 131 -19.98 6.41 22.24
C ASP A 131 -20.13 5.54 20.97
N ASP A 132 -20.10 4.21 21.09
CA ASP A 132 -20.19 3.29 19.97
C ASP A 132 -21.67 3.03 19.61
N PRO A 133 -22.10 3.35 18.38
CA PRO A 133 -23.47 3.08 17.96
C PRO A 133 -23.70 1.57 17.77
N VAL A 134 -24.84 1.09 18.30
CA VAL A 134 -25.28 -0.31 18.21
C VAL A 134 -26.64 -0.36 17.51
N THR A 135 -26.71 -1.15 16.44
CA THR A 135 -27.98 -1.50 15.79
C THR A 135 -28.29 -2.95 16.06
N LEU A 136 -29.42 -3.22 16.71
CA LEU A 136 -29.92 -4.57 16.97
C LEU A 136 -31.11 -4.86 16.08
N VAL A 137 -31.04 -5.96 15.35
CA VAL A 137 -32.12 -6.49 14.52
C VAL A 137 -32.44 -7.89 15.02
N ALA A 138 -33.69 -8.12 15.39
CA ALA A 138 -34.21 -9.47 15.63
C ALA A 138 -34.88 -9.95 14.34
N ALA A 139 -34.52 -11.14 13.87
CA ALA A 139 -35.03 -11.73 12.63
C ALA A 139 -35.75 -13.04 12.90
#